data_AF-A0A2S5VYH5-F1
#
_entry.id   AF-A0A2S5VYH5-F1
#
_cell.length_a   1.000
_cell.length_b   1.000
_cell.length_c   1.000
_cell.angle_alpha   90.00
_cell.angle_beta   90.00
_cell.angle_gamma   90.00
#
_symmetry.space_group_name_H-M   'P 1'
#
loop_
_entity.id
_entity.type
_entity.pdbx_description
1 polymer ?
#
loop_
_entity_poly.entity_id
_entity_poly.type
_entity_poly.pdbx_seq_one_letter_code
_entity_poly.pdbx_strand_id
1 'polypeptide(L)'
;MNSIRGEHLRRTCLLGGCGIVLGSLYSVALALAELIPEARGLVPLGDSVVLAASAAVIAVAFTVLAVGVHSASIVGGARWGRLALIVFGTCPFLVQLSSLLVVGDPTLGGAAGGWVAFAVGAIGLTAGMFAAIAVARGRALHGYARWALLPAVTVQICNQIVLTVPGENVAALSFPLTAVGLALTTAAGVSYALKGPAAGIRRLAHRVGRACERGVRRRS
;
A
#
# COMPACT_ATOMS: atom_id res chain seq x y z
N MET A 1 15.04 -14.00 -25.09
CA MET A 1 15.13 -13.81 -23.62
C MET A 1 14.38 -12.59 -23.08
N ASN A 2 14.27 -11.44 -23.77
CA ASN A 2 13.62 -10.25 -23.21
C ASN A 2 12.08 -10.36 -23.01
N SER A 3 11.40 -11.27 -23.71
CA SER A 3 9.93 -11.43 -23.58
C SER A 3 9.52 -12.05 -22.24
N ILE A 4 10.23 -13.08 -21.80
CA ILE A 4 9.90 -13.86 -20.59
C ILE A 4 10.08 -13.01 -19.33
N ARG A 5 11.19 -12.28 -19.24
CA ARG A 5 11.48 -11.37 -18.12
C ARG A 5 10.44 -10.26 -18.00
N GLY A 6 9.95 -9.74 -19.13
CA GLY A 6 8.89 -8.74 -19.16
C GLY A 6 7.54 -9.27 -18.66
N GLU A 7 7.22 -10.52 -18.96
CA GLU A 7 6.00 -11.17 -18.48
C GLU A 7 6.04 -11.42 -16.97
N HIS A 8 7.15 -11.92 -16.43
CA HIS A 8 7.30 -12.11 -14.99
C HIS A 8 7.23 -10.79 -14.22
N LEU A 9 7.87 -9.73 -14.72
CA LEU A 9 7.78 -8.40 -14.11
C LEU A 9 6.33 -7.87 -14.11
N ARG A 10 5.60 -8.12 -15.21
CA ARG A 10 4.18 -7.76 -15.33
C ARG A 10 3.32 -8.51 -14.31
N ARG A 11 3.55 -9.81 -14.11
CA ARG A 11 2.86 -10.61 -13.08
C ARG A 11 3.19 -10.11 -11.68
N THR A 12 4.45 -9.81 -11.38
CA THR A 12 4.88 -9.21 -10.10
C THR A 12 4.12 -7.91 -9.81
N CYS A 13 4.10 -6.97 -10.77
CA CYS A 13 3.39 -5.70 -10.61
C CYS A 13 1.88 -5.87 -10.45
N LEU A 14 1.28 -6.81 -11.17
CA LEU A 14 -0.16 -7.07 -11.09
C LEU A 14 -0.53 -7.70 -9.75
N LEU A 15 0.16 -8.76 -9.33
CA LEU A 15 -0.10 -9.43 -8.05
C LEU A 15 0.16 -8.50 -6.86
N GLY A 16 1.28 -7.79 -6.87
CA GLY A 16 1.60 -6.83 -5.82
C GLY A 16 0.68 -5.61 -5.81
N GLY A 17 0.33 -5.06 -6.97
CA GLY A 17 -0.62 -3.96 -7.06
C GLY A 17 -2.03 -4.34 -6.60
N CYS A 18 -2.53 -5.49 -7.06
CA CYS A 18 -3.82 -6.03 -6.63
C CYS A 18 -3.83 -6.34 -5.12
N GLY A 19 -2.75 -6.90 -4.57
CA GLY A 19 -2.64 -7.14 -3.14
C GLY A 19 -2.70 -5.85 -2.31
N ILE A 20 -2.03 -4.78 -2.75
CA ILE A 20 -2.12 -3.47 -2.08
C ILE A 20 -3.56 -2.94 -2.13
N VAL A 21 -4.22 -3.01 -3.29
CA VAL A 21 -5.61 -2.52 -3.45
C VAL A 21 -6.58 -3.35 -2.61
N LEU A 22 -6.50 -4.68 -2.66
CA LEU A 22 -7.37 -5.55 -1.87
C LEU A 22 -7.16 -5.35 -0.36
N GLY A 23 -5.91 -5.23 0.08
CA GLY A 23 -5.59 -4.95 1.48
C GLY A 23 -6.05 -3.56 1.92
N SER A 24 -5.99 -2.55 1.05
CA SER A 24 -6.43 -1.20 1.40
C SER A 24 -7.95 -1.00 1.32
N LEU A 25 -8.66 -1.79 0.49
CA LEU A 25 -10.12 -1.71 0.35
C LEU A 25 -10.86 -1.92 1.67
N TYR A 26 -10.38 -2.82 2.53
CA TYR A 26 -10.99 -3.04 3.84
C TYR A 26 -10.86 -1.79 4.72
N SER A 27 -9.67 -1.19 4.81
CA SER A 27 -9.45 0.04 5.57
C SER A 27 -10.22 1.23 5.01
N VAL A 28 -10.40 1.29 3.68
CA VAL A 28 -11.25 2.30 3.03
C VAL A 28 -12.72 2.08 3.35
N ALA A 29 -13.21 0.83 3.33
CA ALA A 29 -14.58 0.50 3.70
C ALA A 29 -14.85 0.84 5.17
N LEU A 30 -13.89 0.62 6.06
CA LEU A 30 -13.98 0.98 7.46
C LEU A 30 -14.06 2.51 7.65
N ALA A 31 -13.19 3.27 6.97
CA ALA A 31 -13.24 4.73 6.98
C ALA A 31 -14.57 5.28 6.41
N LEU A 32 -15.12 4.66 5.36
CA LEU A 32 -16.42 5.04 4.81
C LEU A 32 -17.58 4.72 5.76
N ALA A 33 -17.51 3.59 6.47
CA ALA A 33 -18.51 3.21 7.48
C ALA A 33 -18.49 4.13 8.71
N GLU A 34 -17.34 4.69 9.06
CA GLU A 34 -17.27 5.74 10.08
C GLU A 34 -17.95 7.04 9.63
N LEU A 35 -17.81 7.40 8.35
CA LEU A 35 -18.38 8.59 7.75
C LEU A 35 -19.90 8.47 7.48
N ILE A 36 -20.39 7.27 7.18
CA ILE A 36 -21.78 6.97 6.87
C ILE A 36 -22.34 6.07 7.98
N PRO A 37 -23.05 6.64 8.99
CA PRO A 37 -23.54 5.89 10.15
C PRO A 37 -24.39 4.67 9.78
N GLU A 38 -25.14 4.74 8.68
CA GLU A 38 -26.00 3.67 8.15
C GLU A 38 -25.19 2.47 7.63
N ALA A 39 -23.94 2.69 7.20
CA ALA A 39 -23.05 1.64 6.71
C ALA A 39 -22.36 0.87 7.85
N ARG A 40 -22.49 1.33 9.11
CA ARG A 40 -21.88 0.67 10.29
C ARG A 40 -22.40 -0.74 10.53
N GLY A 41 -23.63 -1.05 10.09
CA GLY A 41 -24.19 -2.40 10.18
C GLY A 41 -23.71 -3.37 9.08
N LEU A 42 -23.04 -2.87 8.04
CA LEU A 42 -22.63 -3.66 6.86
C LEU A 42 -21.17 -4.10 6.90
N VAL A 43 -20.34 -3.39 7.67
CA VAL A 43 -18.93 -3.72 7.86
C VAL A 43 -18.77 -4.23 9.30
N PRO A 44 -18.11 -5.37 9.55
CA PRO A 44 -17.76 -5.81 10.90
C PRO A 44 -16.77 -4.80 11.50
N LEU A 45 -17.29 -3.72 12.05
CA LEU A 45 -16.53 -2.67 12.71
C LEU A 45 -15.89 -3.24 13.96
N GLY A 46 -14.57 -3.11 14.07
CA GLY A 46 -13.84 -3.43 15.29
C GLY A 46 -13.21 -4.82 15.35
N ASP A 47 -13.30 -5.65 14.31
CA ASP A 47 -12.58 -6.92 14.31
C ASP A 47 -11.09 -6.68 14.01
N SER A 48 -10.30 -6.48 15.08
CA SER A 48 -8.86 -6.23 15.02
C SER A 48 -8.12 -7.33 14.24
N VAL A 49 -8.68 -8.54 14.17
CA VAL A 49 -8.17 -9.65 13.37
C VAL A 49 -8.25 -9.35 11.87
N VAL A 50 -9.35 -8.76 11.41
CA VAL A 50 -9.54 -8.43 9.99
C VAL A 50 -8.65 -7.26 9.58
N LEU A 51 -8.44 -6.28 10.47
CA LEU A 51 -7.46 -5.21 10.27
C LEU A 51 -6.01 -5.72 10.19
N ALA A 52 -5.65 -6.69 11.03
CA ALA A 52 -4.34 -7.32 10.96
C ALA A 52 -4.18 -8.18 9.71
N ALA A 53 -5.22 -8.91 9.29
CA ALA A 53 -5.24 -9.68 8.06
C ALA A 53 -5.09 -8.78 6.83
N SER A 54 -5.78 -7.64 6.78
CA SER A 54 -5.64 -6.69 5.67
C SER A 54 -4.22 -6.10 5.61
N ALA A 55 -3.63 -5.75 6.75
CA ALA A 55 -2.25 -5.29 6.83
C ALA A 55 -1.25 -6.39 6.44
N ALA A 56 -1.52 -7.65 6.78
CA ALA A 56 -0.72 -8.79 6.33
C ALA A 56 -0.75 -8.96 4.80
N VAL A 57 -1.93 -8.80 4.18
CA VAL A 57 -2.07 -8.82 2.71
C VAL A 57 -1.23 -7.71 2.08
N ILE A 58 -1.23 -6.50 2.64
CA ILE A 58 -0.39 -5.39 2.19
C ILE A 58 1.10 -5.75 2.32
N ALA A 59 1.52 -6.29 3.48
CA ALA A 59 2.90 -6.70 3.72
C ALA A 59 3.37 -7.77 2.70
N VAL A 60 2.53 -8.77 2.44
CA VAL A 60 2.78 -9.80 1.43
C VAL A 60 2.85 -9.16 0.03
N ALA A 61 1.97 -8.24 -0.30
CA ALA A 61 1.96 -7.57 -1.59
C ALA A 61 3.26 -6.78 -1.85
N PHE A 62 3.72 -6.02 -0.86
CA PHE A 62 5.03 -5.34 -0.92
C PHE A 62 6.19 -6.35 -0.97
N THR A 63 6.11 -7.47 -0.26
CA THR A 63 7.13 -8.53 -0.35
C THR A 63 7.18 -9.15 -1.74
N VAL A 64 6.03 -9.41 -2.37
CA VAL A 64 5.93 -9.88 -3.75
C VAL A 64 6.55 -8.88 -4.71
N LEU A 65 6.27 -7.58 -4.54
CA LEU A 65 6.90 -6.51 -5.32
C LEU A 65 8.42 -6.48 -5.13
N ALA A 66 8.90 -6.63 -3.90
CA ALA A 66 10.31 -6.58 -3.54
C ALA A 66 11.11 -7.78 -4.05
N VAL A 67 10.62 -9.00 -3.84
CA VAL A 67 11.31 -10.24 -4.20
C VAL A 67 11.08 -10.60 -5.66
N GLY A 68 9.88 -10.32 -6.17
CA GLY A 68 9.46 -10.65 -7.52
C GLY A 68 9.01 -12.10 -7.68
N VAL A 69 8.05 -12.31 -8.57
CA VAL A 69 7.60 -13.64 -8.98
C VAL A 69 8.59 -14.18 -10.00
N HIS A 70 9.16 -15.37 -9.74
CA HIS A 70 10.26 -15.96 -10.53
C HIS A 70 11.50 -15.05 -10.62
N SER A 71 11.85 -14.39 -9.51
CA SER A 71 13.00 -13.48 -9.38
C SER A 71 12.94 -12.20 -10.22
N ALA A 72 11.81 -11.91 -10.88
CA ALA A 72 11.56 -10.66 -11.59
C ALA A 72 11.05 -9.58 -10.61
N SER A 73 11.97 -9.06 -9.80
CA SER A 73 11.73 -7.97 -8.85
C SER A 73 11.59 -6.62 -9.56
N ILE A 74 10.68 -5.76 -9.08
CA ILE A 74 10.56 -4.38 -9.58
C ILE A 74 11.76 -3.52 -9.20
N VAL A 75 12.42 -3.87 -8.09
CA VAL A 75 13.59 -3.19 -7.52
C VAL A 75 14.90 -3.62 -8.22
N GLY A 76 14.83 -4.60 -9.13
CA GLY A 76 15.99 -5.13 -9.82
C GLY A 76 16.94 -5.87 -8.88
N GLY A 77 18.26 -5.73 -9.08
CA GLY A 77 19.31 -6.42 -8.30
C GLY A 77 19.70 -5.74 -6.99
N ALA A 78 19.16 -4.55 -6.69
CA ALA A 78 19.57 -3.77 -5.53
C ALA A 78 18.99 -4.35 -4.22
N ARG A 79 19.82 -4.98 -3.39
CA ARG A 79 19.42 -5.58 -2.10
C ARG A 79 18.75 -4.58 -1.16
N TRP A 80 19.29 -3.36 -1.07
CA TRP A 80 18.78 -2.28 -0.22
C TRP A 80 17.36 -1.84 -0.58
N GLY A 81 17.04 -1.77 -1.87
CA GLY A 81 15.70 -1.39 -2.30
C GLY A 81 14.66 -2.48 -2.02
N ARG A 82 15.05 -3.77 -2.06
CA ARG A 82 14.15 -4.88 -1.68
C ARG A 82 13.84 -4.85 -0.20
N LEU A 83 14.89 -4.70 0.62
CA LEU A 83 14.74 -4.63 2.07
C LEU A 83 13.90 -3.43 2.49
N ALA A 84 14.16 -2.25 1.91
CA ALA A 84 13.33 -1.07 2.13
C ALA A 84 11.85 -1.34 1.81
N LEU A 85 11.55 -1.95 0.67
CA LEU A 85 10.17 -2.18 0.24
C LEU A 85 9.44 -3.23 1.11
N ILE A 86 10.16 -4.24 1.63
CA ILE A 86 9.66 -5.20 2.62
C ILE A 86 9.37 -4.52 3.95
N VAL A 87 10.32 -3.73 4.46
CA VAL A 87 10.17 -2.98 5.71
C VAL A 87 8.96 -2.04 5.61
N PHE A 88 8.85 -1.30 4.50
CA PHE A 88 7.70 -0.43 4.24
C PHE A 88 6.35 -1.16 4.34
N GLY A 89 6.24 -2.34 3.74
CA GLY A 89 4.99 -3.12 3.76
C GLY A 89 4.70 -3.79 5.10
N THR A 90 5.72 -4.17 5.87
CA THR A 90 5.59 -4.88 7.15
C THR A 90 5.33 -3.94 8.32
N CYS A 91 5.73 -2.67 8.24
CA CYS A 91 5.47 -1.69 9.30
C CYS A 91 3.99 -1.55 9.66
N PRO A 92 3.05 -1.34 8.72
CA PRO A 92 1.62 -1.29 9.04
C PRO A 92 1.11 -2.58 9.71
N PHE A 93 1.63 -3.73 9.30
CA PHE A 93 1.27 -5.02 9.90
C PHE A 93 1.75 -5.13 11.36
N LEU A 94 2.99 -4.74 11.65
CA LEU A 94 3.52 -4.74 13.01
C LEU A 94 2.75 -3.80 13.94
N VAL A 95 2.25 -2.66 13.43
CA VAL A 95 1.40 -1.73 14.18
C VAL A 95 0.03 -2.33 14.50
N GLN A 96 -0.57 -3.07 13.56
CA GLN A 96 -1.83 -3.77 13.84
C GLN A 96 -1.62 -4.95 14.78
N LEU A 97 -0.49 -5.64 14.68
CA LEU A 97 -0.16 -6.77 15.54
C LEU A 97 0.14 -6.32 16.97
N SER A 98 0.81 -5.18 17.18
CA SER A 98 1.00 -4.62 18.52
C SER A 98 -0.32 -4.20 19.16
N SER A 99 -1.23 -3.63 18.38
CA SER A 99 -2.59 -3.30 18.84
C SER A 99 -3.36 -4.55 19.29
N LEU A 100 -3.27 -5.65 18.53
CA LEU A 100 -3.86 -6.94 18.90
C LEU A 100 -3.27 -7.52 20.18
N LEU A 101 -1.95 -7.43 20.37
CA LEU A 101 -1.28 -7.93 21.58
C LEU A 101 -1.70 -7.15 22.83
N VAL A 102 -1.92 -5.84 22.72
CA VAL A 102 -2.40 -5.01 23.82
C VAL A 102 -3.87 -5.31 24.16
N VAL A 103 -4.70 -5.61 23.16
CA VAL A 103 -6.11 -5.98 23.37
C VAL A 103 -6.25 -7.41 23.92
N GLY A 104 -5.37 -8.33 23.51
CA GLY A 104 -5.40 -9.73 23.92
C GLY A 104 -4.79 -10.03 25.28
N ASP A 105 -3.96 -9.13 25.83
CA ASP A 105 -3.31 -9.31 27.12
C ASP A 105 -3.85 -8.31 28.17
N PRO A 106 -4.66 -8.77 29.15
CA PRO A 106 -5.22 -7.90 30.17
C PRO A 106 -4.16 -7.28 31.09
N THR A 107 -2.94 -7.83 31.14
CA THR A 107 -1.83 -7.24 31.91
C THR A 107 -1.25 -5.99 31.25
N LEU A 108 -1.46 -5.83 29.94
CA LEU A 108 -1.04 -4.66 29.16
C LEU A 108 -2.15 -3.61 29.00
N GLY A 109 -3.36 -3.87 29.49
CA GLY A 109 -4.58 -3.06 29.26
C GLY A 109 -4.61 -1.64 29.85
N GLY A 110 -3.49 -1.14 30.37
CA GLY A 110 -3.34 0.22 30.90
C GLY A 110 -2.49 1.14 30.00
N ALA A 111 -2.10 2.29 30.54
CA ALA A 111 -1.25 3.27 29.83
C ALA A 111 0.03 2.65 29.23
N ALA A 112 0.60 1.62 29.86
CA ALA A 112 1.77 0.91 29.39
C ALA A 112 1.57 0.25 28.01
N GLY A 113 0.43 -0.42 27.76
CA GLY A 113 0.10 -0.99 26.46
C GLY A 113 -0.05 0.08 25.38
N GLY A 114 -0.66 1.22 25.72
CA GLY A 114 -0.75 2.38 24.83
C GLY A 114 0.62 2.93 24.41
N TRP A 115 1.56 3.06 25.36
CA TRP A 115 2.93 3.51 25.08
C TRP A 115 3.73 2.52 24.24
N VAL A 116 3.56 1.21 24.46
CA VAL A 116 4.22 0.17 23.65
C VAL A 116 3.68 0.19 22.21
N ALA A 117 2.37 0.26 22.03
CA ALA A 117 1.77 0.37 20.70
C ALA A 117 2.24 1.65 19.98
N PHE A 118 2.33 2.76 20.71
CA PHE A 118 2.85 4.03 20.19
C PHE A 118 4.32 3.93 19.78
N ALA A 119 5.18 3.33 20.61
CA ALA A 119 6.60 3.17 20.33
C ALA A 119 6.84 2.27 19.11
N VAL A 120 6.13 1.14 19.02
CA VAL A 120 6.16 0.25 17.83
C VAL A 120 5.68 1.02 16.59
N GLY A 121 4.61 1.82 16.71
CA GLY A 121 4.14 2.73 15.69
C GLY A 121 5.19 3.72 15.21
N ALA A 122 5.84 4.43 16.13
CA ALA A 122 6.86 5.43 15.83
C ALA A 122 8.10 4.80 15.16
N ILE A 123 8.57 3.65 15.65
CA ILE A 123 9.67 2.90 15.03
C ILE A 123 9.27 2.42 13.63
N GLY A 124 8.06 1.89 13.49
CA GLY A 124 7.52 1.45 12.20
C GLY A 124 7.43 2.60 11.19
N LEU A 125 6.90 3.75 11.58
CA LEU A 125 6.76 4.91 10.70
C LEU A 125 8.10 5.53 10.33
N THR A 126 9.06 5.63 11.26
CA THR A 126 10.41 6.11 10.96
C THR A 126 11.14 5.15 10.02
N ALA A 127 11.07 3.84 10.27
CA ALA A 127 11.60 2.83 9.36
C ALA A 127 10.94 2.89 7.98
N GLY A 128 9.62 3.08 7.93
CA GLY A 128 8.84 3.30 6.72
C GLY A 128 9.27 4.55 5.95
N MET A 129 9.62 5.64 6.63
CA MET A 129 10.10 6.88 6.02
C MET A 129 11.48 6.69 5.40
N PHE A 130 12.42 6.08 6.12
CA PHE A 130 13.74 5.73 5.56
C PHE A 130 13.60 4.78 4.36
N ALA A 131 12.70 3.81 4.46
CA ALA A 131 12.38 2.93 3.36
C ALA A 131 11.81 3.67 2.14
N ALA A 132 10.85 4.59 2.34
CA ALA A 132 10.27 5.39 1.28
C ALA A 132 11.33 6.29 0.59
N ILE A 133 12.21 6.91 1.37
CA ILE A 133 13.33 7.72 0.86
C ILE A 133 14.30 6.84 0.06
N ALA A 134 14.68 5.67 0.60
CA ALA A 134 15.57 4.73 -0.07
C ALA A 134 14.97 4.22 -1.39
N VAL A 135 13.67 3.95 -1.41
CA VAL A 135 12.92 3.55 -2.60
C VAL A 135 12.86 4.68 -3.64
N ALA A 136 12.60 5.92 -3.22
CA ALA A 136 12.56 7.08 -4.11
C ALA A 136 13.94 7.40 -4.71
N ARG A 137 15.00 7.37 -3.88
CA ARG A 137 16.39 7.67 -4.28
C ARG A 137 17.03 6.54 -5.09
N GLY A 138 16.77 5.29 -4.73
CA GLY A 138 17.37 4.12 -5.38
C GLY A 138 16.91 3.91 -6.82
N ARG A 139 15.98 4.74 -7.34
CA ARG A 139 15.30 4.55 -8.64
C ARG A 139 14.74 3.14 -8.83
N ALA A 140 14.56 2.42 -7.72
CA ALA A 140 14.04 1.06 -7.66
C ALA A 140 12.63 0.97 -8.24
N LEU A 141 11.87 2.07 -8.17
CA LEU A 141 10.53 2.19 -8.73
C LEU A 141 10.55 3.23 -9.85
N HIS A 142 10.08 2.83 -11.03
CA HIS A 142 10.01 3.71 -12.18
C HIS A 142 8.71 4.55 -12.14
N GLY A 143 8.77 5.82 -12.55
CA GLY A 143 7.59 6.67 -12.72
C GLY A 143 6.98 7.24 -11.43
N TYR A 144 5.78 7.82 -11.54
CA TYR A 144 5.10 8.56 -10.46
C TYR A 144 4.81 7.73 -9.20
N ALA A 145 4.69 6.40 -9.32
CA ALA A 145 4.41 5.51 -8.18
C ALA A 145 5.54 5.51 -7.12
N ARG A 146 6.77 5.90 -7.48
CA ARG A 146 7.88 6.06 -6.52
C ARG A 146 7.65 7.22 -5.56
N TRP A 147 6.95 8.24 -6.03
CA TRP A 147 6.70 9.47 -5.29
C TRP A 147 5.40 9.43 -4.52
N ALA A 148 4.50 8.47 -4.77
CA ALA A 148 3.24 8.35 -4.04
C ALA A 148 3.44 7.78 -2.62
N LEU A 149 4.47 6.95 -2.42
CA LEU A 149 4.75 6.31 -1.12
C LEU A 149 5.26 7.29 -0.06
N LEU A 150 5.99 8.33 -0.48
CA LEU A 150 6.60 9.30 0.43
C LEU A 150 5.53 10.20 1.09
N PRO A 151 4.60 10.83 0.35
CA PRO A 151 3.45 11.53 0.92
C PRO A 151 2.56 10.62 1.77
N ALA A 152 2.38 9.35 1.38
CA ALA A 152 1.57 8.42 2.16
C ALA A 152 2.16 8.21 3.57
N VAL A 153 3.46 7.98 3.67
CA VAL A 153 4.15 7.85 4.98
C VAL A 153 4.17 9.17 5.73
N THR A 154 4.43 10.30 5.06
CA THR A 154 4.40 11.61 5.70
C THR A 154 3.03 11.89 6.32
N VAL A 155 1.94 11.60 5.62
CA VAL A 155 0.58 11.77 6.13
C VAL A 155 0.33 10.86 7.34
N GLN A 156 0.83 9.62 7.34
CA GLN A 156 0.71 8.75 8.51
C GLN A 156 1.55 9.23 9.71
N ILE A 157 2.75 9.79 9.48
CA ILE A 157 3.54 10.41 10.55
C ILE A 157 2.79 11.62 11.12
N CYS A 158 2.24 12.49 10.26
CA CYS A 158 1.43 13.61 10.71
C CYS A 158 0.22 13.14 11.51
N ASN A 159 -0.47 12.08 11.07
CA ASN A 159 -1.57 11.50 11.81
C ASN A 159 -1.14 11.01 13.20
N GLN A 160 0.00 10.31 13.29
CA GLN A 160 0.52 9.82 14.56
C GLN A 160 0.89 10.97 15.52
N ILE A 161 1.42 12.08 14.99
CA ILE A 161 1.68 13.29 15.79
C ILE A 161 0.37 13.92 16.28
N VAL A 162 -0.66 14.03 15.43
CA VAL A 162 -1.98 14.54 15.84
C VAL A 162 -2.56 13.70 16.97
N LEU A 163 -2.41 12.37 16.91
CA LEU A 163 -2.85 11.46 17.97
C LEU A 163 -2.10 11.64 19.31
N THR A 164 -0.96 12.33 19.34
CA THR A 164 -0.26 12.67 20.61
C THR A 164 -0.76 13.93 21.29
N VAL A 165 -1.50 14.77 20.57
CA VAL A 165 -2.01 16.04 21.12
C VAL A 165 -3.33 15.76 21.82
N PRO A 166 -3.47 15.96 23.15
CA PRO A 166 -4.74 15.76 23.82
C PRO A 166 -5.74 16.87 23.41
N GLY A 167 -6.93 16.48 22.94
CA GLY A 167 -8.01 17.41 22.63
C GLY A 167 -9.16 16.78 21.84
N GLU A 168 -10.34 17.39 21.90
CA GLU A 168 -11.54 16.91 21.20
C GLU A 168 -11.41 16.98 19.67
N ASN A 169 -10.50 17.83 19.16
CA ASN A 169 -10.25 18.02 17.73
C ASN A 169 -9.41 16.89 17.08
N VAL A 170 -8.87 15.96 17.87
CA VAL A 170 -7.99 14.88 17.37
C VAL A 170 -8.74 13.95 16.42
N ALA A 171 -9.97 13.56 16.78
CA ALA A 171 -10.78 12.68 15.93
C ALA A 171 -11.13 13.35 14.59
N ALA A 172 -11.43 14.65 14.61
CA ALA A 172 -11.79 15.42 13.42
C ALA A 172 -10.63 15.57 12.42
N LEU A 173 -9.38 15.58 12.89
CA LEU A 173 -8.18 15.70 12.06
C LEU A 173 -7.56 14.35 11.70
N SER A 174 -7.67 13.35 12.59
CA SER A 174 -7.08 12.03 12.37
C SER A 174 -7.79 11.26 11.26
N PHE A 175 -9.11 11.37 11.18
CA PHE A 175 -9.91 10.74 10.14
C PHE A 175 -9.50 11.15 8.71
N PRO A 176 -9.49 12.46 8.33
CA PRO A 176 -9.12 12.87 6.98
C PRO A 176 -7.67 12.54 6.64
N LEU A 177 -6.74 12.63 7.60
CA LEU A 177 -5.35 12.22 7.39
C LEU A 177 -5.25 10.72 7.07
N THR A 178 -5.97 9.88 7.80
CA THR A 178 -6.02 8.43 7.55
C THR A 178 -6.59 8.14 6.17
N ALA A 179 -7.69 8.80 5.79
CA ALA A 179 -8.31 8.65 4.47
C ALA A 179 -7.36 9.07 3.33
N VAL A 180 -6.64 10.18 3.49
CA VAL A 180 -5.65 10.65 2.50
C VAL A 180 -4.50 9.65 2.37
N GLY A 181 -3.96 9.15 3.48
CA GLY A 181 -2.90 8.13 3.47
C GLY A 181 -3.34 6.83 2.77
N LEU A 182 -4.56 6.38 3.02
CA LEU A 182 -5.16 5.22 2.37
C LEU A 182 -5.39 5.45 0.88
N ALA A 183 -5.89 6.62 0.49
CA ALA A 183 -6.10 6.99 -0.90
C ALA A 183 -4.77 6.99 -1.69
N LEU A 184 -3.71 7.55 -1.11
CA LEU A 184 -2.37 7.56 -1.72
C LEU A 184 -1.79 6.16 -1.87
N THR A 185 -1.94 5.32 -0.85
CA THR A 185 -1.47 3.92 -0.87
C THR A 185 -2.24 3.10 -1.91
N THR A 186 -3.56 3.28 -1.98
CA THR A 186 -4.43 2.63 -2.96
C THR A 186 -4.08 3.09 -4.37
N ALA A 187 -3.89 4.39 -4.59
CA ALA A 187 -3.48 4.95 -5.88
C ALA A 187 -2.10 4.41 -6.33
N ALA A 188 -1.17 4.21 -5.39
CA ALA A 188 0.10 3.55 -5.66
C ALA A 188 -0.13 2.08 -6.09
N GLY A 189 -0.97 1.34 -5.37
CA GLY A 189 -1.37 -0.04 -5.71
C GLY A 189 -2.00 -0.15 -7.10
N VAL A 190 -2.98 0.70 -7.40
CA VAL A 190 -3.61 0.81 -8.74
C VAL A 190 -2.57 1.14 -9.81
N SER A 191 -1.66 2.06 -9.52
CA SER A 191 -0.58 2.42 -10.46
C SER A 191 0.31 1.21 -10.76
N TYR A 192 0.66 0.37 -9.78
CA TYR A 192 1.41 -0.87 -10.01
C TYR A 192 0.58 -1.90 -10.79
N ALA A 193 -0.68 -2.09 -10.40
CA ALA A 193 -1.59 -3.02 -11.05
C ALA A 193 -1.83 -2.67 -12.52
N LEU A 194 -1.90 -1.37 -12.86
CA LEU A 194 -2.09 -0.86 -14.22
C LEU A 194 -0.79 -0.76 -15.02
N LYS A 195 0.36 -0.59 -14.38
CA LYS A 195 1.65 -0.49 -15.08
C LYS A 195 2.08 -1.82 -15.69
N GLY A 196 1.71 -2.95 -15.08
CA GLY A 196 1.84 -4.27 -15.69
C GLY A 196 1.12 -4.36 -17.05
N PRO A 197 -0.19 -4.09 -17.15
CA PRO A 197 -0.97 -4.13 -18.39
C PRO A 197 -0.78 -2.92 -19.32
N ALA A 198 -0.32 -1.75 -18.87
CA ALA A 198 -0.22 -0.55 -19.71
C ALA A 198 0.61 -0.73 -21.00
N ALA A 199 1.70 -1.50 -20.95
CA ALA A 199 2.48 -1.83 -22.15
C ALA A 199 1.74 -2.81 -23.09
N GLY A 200 0.92 -3.70 -22.54
CA GLY A 200 0.05 -4.60 -23.31
C GLY A 200 -1.14 -3.88 -23.91
N ILE A 201 -1.78 -2.97 -23.16
CA ILE A 201 -2.89 -2.14 -23.60
C ILE A 201 -2.43 -1.16 -24.68
N ARG A 202 -1.27 -0.50 -24.53
CA ARG A 202 -0.70 0.33 -25.60
C ARG A 202 -0.41 -0.48 -26.85
N ARG A 203 0.15 -1.69 -26.73
CA ARG A 203 0.36 -2.57 -27.90
C ARG A 203 -0.94 -3.02 -28.54
N LEU A 204 -1.97 -3.30 -27.74
CA LEU A 204 -3.30 -3.66 -28.22
C LEU A 204 -3.93 -2.47 -28.96
N ALA A 205 -3.94 -1.28 -28.36
CA ALA A 205 -4.40 -0.04 -28.99
C ALA A 205 -3.64 0.26 -30.30
N HIS A 206 -2.32 0.05 -30.32
CA HIS A 206 -1.52 0.24 -31.54
C HIS A 206 -1.80 -0.83 -32.61
N ARG A 207 -2.16 -2.06 -32.22
CA ARG A 207 -2.57 -3.13 -33.16
C ARG A 207 -3.97 -2.87 -33.71
N VAL A 208 -4.89 -2.44 -32.87
CA VAL A 208 -6.26 -2.07 -33.26
C VAL A 208 -6.22 -0.86 -34.21
N GLY A 209 -5.45 0.19 -33.88
CA GLY A 209 -5.26 1.34 -34.78
C GLY A 209 -4.71 0.92 -36.15
N ARG A 210 -3.67 0.07 -36.20
CA ARG A 210 -3.11 -0.45 -37.46
C ARG A 210 -4.01 -1.43 -38.22
N ALA A 211 -4.96 -2.07 -37.54
CA ALA A 211 -5.96 -2.92 -38.17
C ALA A 211 -7.07 -2.05 -38.79
N CYS A 212 -7.50 -1.00 -38.10
CA CYS A 212 -8.45 -0.01 -38.64
C CYS A 212 -7.89 0.70 -39.87
N GLU A 213 -6.63 1.17 -39.85
CA GLU A 213 -6.00 1.81 -41.01
C GLU A 213 -5.90 0.90 -42.25
N ARG A 214 -5.64 -0.40 -42.04
CA ARG A 214 -5.61 -1.40 -43.11
C ARG A 214 -7.00 -1.75 -43.65
N GLY A 215 -8.03 -1.71 -42.80
CA GLY A 215 -9.42 -1.88 -43.21
C GLY A 215 -9.91 -0.73 -44.09
N VAL A 216 -9.52 0.51 -43.77
CA VAL A 216 -9.89 1.70 -44.55
C VAL A 216 -9.23 1.70 -45.93
N ARG A 217 -7.93 1.36 -46.04
CA ARG A 217 -7.21 1.28 -47.34
C ARG A 217 -7.67 0.18 -48.29
N ARG A 218 -8.44 -0.81 -47.82
CA ARG A 218 -8.99 -1.87 -48.67
C ARG A 218 -10.37 -1.54 -49.24
N ARG A 219 -10.99 -0.46 -48.79
CA ARG A 219 -12.32 -0.01 -49.25
C ARG A 219 -12.27 1.24 -50.13
N SER A 220 -11.10 1.86 -50.27
CA SER A 220 -10.80 2.91 -51.26
C SER A 220 -10.18 2.29 -52.50
#